data_AF-A0A956QCH0-F1
#
_entry.id   AF-A0A956QCH0-F1
#
_cell.length_a   1.000
_cell.length_b   1.000
_cell.length_c   1.000
_cell.angle_alpha   90.00
_cell.angle_beta   90.00
_cell.angle_gamma   90.00
#
_symmetry.space_group_name_H-M   'P 1'
#
loop_
_entity.id
_entity.type
_entity.pdbx_description
1 polymer ?
#
loop_
_entity_poly.entity_id
_entity_poly.type
_entity_poly.pdbx_seq_one_letter_code
_entity_poly.pdbx_strand_id
1 'polypeptide(L)'
;MCRETKRGFSLLEMMFAVALFALLMIMVFAFFQYATRSFQLASVRQGIQSDGLRVMNSLQGDLRRTAESTITLEARPATVTVDGATPRRDAISVAGLYNWNDASNTDNFDPGTGQPRWNRYIVYYATRNEEGGHLYKLVLEPAPPPVAPVPLPLTELQDNSKDDPSLNIFQGGNPAFVQLARNVQEFSFENKSGTIVVHLTLRERRGARPNSASGSGVEVFELVTAVRPENTYPSTKF
;
A
#
# COMPACT_ATOMS: atom_id res chain seq x y z
N MET A 1 80.03 -4.65 -3.38
CA MET A 1 79.22 -3.89 -4.35
C MET A 1 78.40 -4.89 -5.18
N CYS A 2 77.14 -5.13 -4.80
CA CYS A 2 76.23 -5.96 -5.59
C CYS A 2 75.68 -5.13 -6.75
N ARG A 3 75.89 -5.60 -7.98
CA ARG A 3 75.34 -5.02 -9.20
C ARG A 3 73.90 -5.53 -9.32
N GLU A 4 72.92 -4.71 -8.97
CA GLU A 4 71.51 -4.96 -9.35
C GLU A 4 71.41 -4.90 -10.87
N THR A 5 71.27 -6.05 -11.52
CA THR A 5 70.86 -6.12 -12.92
C THR A 5 69.41 -5.67 -13.02
N LYS A 6 69.21 -4.38 -13.31
CA LYS A 6 67.91 -3.82 -13.71
C LYS A 6 67.51 -4.46 -15.04
N ARG A 7 66.76 -5.56 -14.99
CA ARG A 7 66.11 -6.15 -16.16
C ARG A 7 64.93 -5.26 -16.53
N GLY A 8 65.02 -4.57 -17.67
CA GLY A 8 63.90 -3.83 -18.24
C GLY A 8 62.82 -4.80 -18.71
N PHE A 9 61.56 -4.48 -18.44
CA PHE A 9 60.41 -5.25 -18.92
C PHE A 9 60.38 -5.27 -20.45
N SER A 10 60.15 -6.45 -21.02
CA SER A 10 59.89 -6.59 -22.46
C SER A 10 58.54 -5.95 -22.79
N LEU A 11 58.43 -5.22 -23.91
CA LEU A 11 57.17 -4.67 -24.42
C LEU A 11 56.07 -5.74 -24.50
N LEU A 12 56.44 -6.98 -24.82
CA LEU A 12 55.52 -8.11 -24.91
C LEU A 12 54.94 -8.50 -23.54
N GLU A 13 55.76 -8.45 -22.49
CA GLU A 13 55.34 -8.74 -21.12
C GLU A 13 54.36 -7.66 -20.61
N MET A 14 54.60 -6.39 -20.96
CA MET A 14 53.67 -5.29 -20.67
C MET A 14 52.33 -5.48 -21.39
N MET A 15 52.34 -5.84 -22.68
CA MET A 15 51.10 -6.10 -23.44
C MET A 15 50.29 -7.25 -22.84
N PHE A 16 50.95 -8.33 -22.42
CA PHE A 16 50.29 -9.47 -21.80
C PHE A 16 49.71 -9.13 -20.42
N ALA A 17 50.45 -8.38 -19.61
CA ALA A 17 49.97 -7.90 -18.31
C ALA A 17 48.75 -6.98 -18.45
N VAL A 18 48.76 -6.06 -19.43
CA VAL A 18 47.62 -5.18 -19.72
C VAL A 18 46.41 -5.99 -20.21
N ALA A 19 46.61 -6.98 -21.08
CA ALA A 19 45.53 -7.83 -21.57
C ALA A 19 44.88 -8.67 -20.45
N LEU A 20 45.69 -9.27 -19.58
CA LEU A 20 45.20 -10.01 -18.41
C LEU A 20 44.44 -9.11 -17.43
N PHE A 21 44.98 -7.93 -17.16
CA PHE A 21 44.32 -6.96 -16.28
C PHE A 21 43.00 -6.46 -16.87
N ALA A 22 42.95 -6.17 -18.17
CA ALA A 22 41.72 -5.77 -18.85
C ALA A 22 40.67 -6.88 -18.79
N LEU A 23 41.06 -8.14 -19.03
CA LEU A 23 40.16 -9.29 -18.94
C LEU A 23 39.61 -9.47 -17.51
N LEU A 24 40.47 -9.33 -16.50
CA LEU A 24 40.06 -9.38 -15.10
C LEU A 24 39.08 -8.27 -14.75
N MET A 25 39.36 -7.03 -15.20
CA MET A 25 38.46 -5.90 -14.99
C MET A 25 37.11 -6.12 -15.65
N ILE A 26 37.06 -6.65 -16.88
CA ILE A 26 35.79 -7.00 -17.55
C ILE A 26 35.00 -8.01 -16.72
N MET A 27 35.65 -9.04 -16.17
CA MET A 27 34.99 -10.04 -15.34
C MET A 27 34.41 -9.43 -14.05
N VAL A 28 35.18 -8.56 -13.38
CA VAL A 28 34.72 -7.85 -12.17
C VAL A 28 33.53 -6.94 -12.48
N PHE A 29 33.60 -6.15 -13.56
CA PHE A 29 32.49 -5.28 -13.95
C PHE A 29 31.26 -6.09 -14.36
N ALA A 30 31.42 -7.22 -15.05
CA ALA A 30 30.30 -8.10 -15.39
C ALA A 30 29.61 -8.64 -14.12
N PHE A 31 30.39 -9.08 -13.14
CA PHE A 31 29.87 -9.52 -11.85
C PHE A 31 29.15 -8.38 -11.10
N PHE A 32 29.74 -7.19 -11.06
CA PHE A 32 29.16 -6.03 -10.39
C PHE A 32 27.84 -5.59 -11.04
N GLN A 33 27.76 -5.61 -12.37
CA GLN A 33 26.52 -5.33 -13.10
C GLN A 33 25.44 -6.36 -12.78
N TYR A 34 25.81 -7.64 -12.70
CA TYR A 34 24.88 -8.71 -12.33
C TYR A 34 24.38 -8.53 -10.88
N ALA A 35 25.30 -8.33 -9.93
CA ALA A 35 24.98 -8.14 -8.51
C ALA A 35 24.06 -6.94 -8.28
N THR A 36 24.38 -5.79 -8.89
CA THR A 36 23.57 -4.57 -8.77
C THR A 36 22.14 -4.79 -9.28
N ARG A 37 21.98 -5.48 -10.42
CA ARG A 37 20.64 -5.81 -10.97
C ARG A 37 19.86 -6.72 -10.05
N SER A 38 20.51 -7.75 -9.50
CA SER A 38 19.88 -8.68 -8.56
C SER A 38 19.45 -7.96 -7.29
N PHE A 39 20.27 -7.03 -6.79
CA PHE A 39 19.96 -6.23 -5.61
C PHE A 39 18.78 -5.29 -5.85
N GLN A 40 18.75 -4.56 -6.97
CA GLN A 40 17.63 -3.70 -7.33
C GLN A 40 16.32 -4.49 -7.42
N LEU A 41 16.36 -5.68 -8.01
CA LEU A 41 15.21 -6.57 -8.10
C LEU A 41 14.70 -6.98 -6.71
N ALA A 42 15.60 -7.42 -5.84
CA ALA A 42 15.24 -7.81 -4.48
C ALA A 42 14.66 -6.63 -3.69
N SER A 43 15.24 -5.43 -3.84
CA SER A 43 14.78 -4.21 -3.18
C SER A 43 13.37 -3.83 -3.62
N VAL A 44 13.04 -3.93 -4.91
CA VAL A 44 11.68 -3.64 -5.42
C VAL A 44 10.67 -4.61 -4.84
N ARG A 45 10.96 -5.92 -4.87
CA ARG A 45 10.09 -6.96 -4.28
C ARG A 45 9.83 -6.71 -2.80
N GLN A 46 10.90 -6.42 -2.06
CA GLN A 46 10.80 -6.16 -0.63
C GLN A 46 9.95 -4.91 -0.35
N GLY A 47 10.09 -3.86 -1.16
CA GLY A 47 9.27 -2.65 -1.06
C GLY A 47 7.77 -2.94 -1.23
N ILE A 48 7.39 -3.63 -2.30
CA ILE A 48 5.99 -3.97 -2.60
C ILE A 48 5.40 -4.86 -1.49
N GLN A 49 6.17 -5.85 -1.02
CA GLN A 49 5.73 -6.73 0.08
C GLN A 49 5.52 -5.96 1.38
N SER A 50 6.46 -5.08 1.73
CA SER A 50 6.37 -4.24 2.92
C SER A 50 5.15 -3.31 2.87
N ASP A 51 4.89 -2.69 1.71
CA ASP A 51 3.72 -1.83 1.52
C ASP A 51 2.42 -2.61 1.64
N GLY A 52 2.31 -3.77 0.97
CA GLY A 52 1.11 -4.62 1.05
C GLY A 52 0.83 -5.09 2.47
N LEU A 53 1.85 -5.53 3.21
CA LEU A 53 1.70 -5.94 4.62
C LEU A 53 1.32 -4.77 5.52
N ARG A 54 1.89 -3.57 5.32
CA ARG A 54 1.52 -2.37 6.08
C ARG A 54 0.04 -2.03 5.88
N VAL A 55 -0.43 -2.03 4.62
CA VAL A 55 -1.84 -1.79 4.29
C VAL A 55 -2.73 -2.80 5.00
N MET A 56 -2.44 -4.10 4.83
CA MET A 56 -3.26 -5.16 5.41
C MET A 56 -3.29 -5.10 6.93
N ASN A 57 -2.16 -4.88 7.59
CA ASN A 57 -2.13 -4.77 9.05
C ASN A 57 -2.95 -3.56 9.55
N SER A 58 -2.85 -2.41 8.88
CA SER A 58 -3.64 -1.23 9.24
C SER A 58 -5.14 -1.49 9.05
N LEU A 59 -5.53 -2.02 7.89
CA LEU A 59 -6.92 -2.27 7.55
C LEU A 59 -7.55 -3.36 8.42
N GLN A 60 -6.84 -4.47 8.66
CA GLN A 60 -7.31 -5.53 9.56
C GLN A 60 -7.49 -5.01 10.99
N GLY A 61 -6.56 -4.18 11.48
CA GLY A 61 -6.65 -3.57 12.79
C GLY A 61 -7.91 -2.73 12.96
N ASP A 62 -8.22 -1.90 11.97
CA ASP A 62 -9.42 -1.05 11.99
C ASP A 62 -10.71 -1.88 11.80
N LEU A 63 -10.71 -2.85 10.88
CA LEU A 63 -11.85 -3.74 10.63
C LEU A 63 -12.19 -4.65 11.83
N ARG A 64 -11.20 -5.11 12.60
CA ARG A 64 -11.47 -5.91 13.81
C ARG A 64 -12.13 -5.06 14.90
N ARG A 65 -11.70 -3.81 15.05
CA ARG A 65 -12.16 -2.92 16.13
C ARG A 65 -13.49 -2.23 15.84
N THR A 66 -13.90 -2.19 14.58
CA THR A 66 -15.16 -1.56 14.17
C THR A 66 -16.38 -2.42 14.49
N ALA A 67 -17.55 -1.79 14.39
CA ALA A 67 -18.84 -2.48 14.43
C ALA A 67 -19.33 -2.81 13.01
N GLU A 68 -19.82 -4.03 12.82
CA GLU A 68 -20.30 -4.52 11.53
C GLU A 68 -21.38 -3.60 10.92
N SER A 69 -22.26 -3.04 11.76
CA SER A 69 -23.33 -2.12 11.33
C SER A 69 -22.82 -0.79 10.77
N THR A 70 -21.55 -0.44 11.00
CA THR A 70 -20.96 0.84 10.56
C THR A 70 -20.19 0.74 9.26
N ILE A 71 -20.05 -0.48 8.71
CA ILE A 71 -19.26 -0.71 7.51
C ILE A 71 -20.06 -0.28 6.29
N THR A 72 -19.53 0.69 5.56
CA THR A 72 -20.05 1.09 4.26
C THR A 72 -19.07 0.66 3.18
N LEU A 73 -19.56 -0.09 2.19
CA LEU A 73 -18.77 -0.55 1.05
C LEU A 73 -19.24 0.15 -0.21
N GLU A 74 -18.28 0.55 -1.03
CA GLU A 74 -18.55 1.06 -2.36
C GLU A 74 -17.71 0.29 -3.38
N ALA A 75 -18.39 -0.47 -4.24
CA ALA A 75 -17.77 -1.11 -5.38
C ALA A 75 -17.51 -0.07 -6.47
N ARG A 76 -16.25 0.12 -6.86
CA ARG A 76 -15.88 1.15 -7.83
C ARG A 76 -14.88 0.60 -8.85
N PRO A 77 -15.24 0.49 -10.13
CA PRO A 77 -14.27 0.15 -11.16
C PRO A 77 -13.29 1.31 -11.37
N ALA A 78 -12.05 1.00 -11.71
CA ALA A 78 -11.12 1.98 -12.25
C ALA A 78 -11.72 2.67 -13.49
N THR A 79 -11.34 3.92 -13.74
CA THR A 79 -11.74 4.63 -14.97
C THR A 79 -10.79 4.33 -16.12
N VAL A 80 -9.59 3.80 -15.81
CA VAL A 80 -8.59 3.33 -16.77
C VAL A 80 -8.55 1.80 -16.85
N THR A 81 -8.33 1.29 -18.05
CA THR A 81 -8.08 -0.14 -18.29
C THR A 81 -6.62 -0.48 -18.09
N VAL A 82 -6.34 -1.59 -17.40
CA VAL A 82 -5.01 -2.13 -17.17
C VAL A 82 -4.95 -3.54 -17.76
N ASP A 83 -4.05 -3.77 -18.72
CA ASP A 83 -3.94 -5.03 -19.48
C ASP A 83 -5.27 -5.52 -20.10
N GLY A 84 -6.09 -4.60 -20.59
CA GLY A 84 -7.38 -4.94 -21.23
C GLY A 84 -8.52 -5.29 -20.25
N ALA A 85 -8.29 -5.18 -18.94
CA ALA A 85 -9.32 -5.33 -17.91
C ALA A 85 -9.52 -4.00 -17.15
N THR A 86 -10.70 -3.83 -16.57
CA THR A 86 -10.99 -2.69 -15.67
C THR A 86 -10.90 -3.18 -14.23
N PRO A 87 -9.78 -2.94 -13.53
CA PRO A 87 -9.65 -3.44 -12.16
C PRO A 87 -10.60 -2.75 -11.19
N ARG A 88 -10.89 -3.41 -10.06
CA ARG A 88 -11.63 -2.81 -8.95
C ARG A 88 -10.75 -1.89 -8.10
N ARG A 89 -11.33 -0.76 -7.70
CA ARG A 89 -10.75 0.37 -6.94
C ARG A 89 -11.73 0.81 -5.87
N ASP A 90 -12.23 -0.16 -5.13
CA ASP A 90 -13.31 0.02 -4.17
C ASP A 90 -12.94 1.02 -3.07
N ALA A 91 -13.97 1.47 -2.36
CA ALA A 91 -13.83 2.21 -1.11
C ALA A 91 -14.56 1.48 0.01
N ILE A 92 -14.05 1.64 1.23
CA ILE A 92 -14.68 1.16 2.46
C ILE A 92 -14.60 2.28 3.50
N SER A 93 -15.68 2.44 4.26
CA SER A 93 -15.70 3.24 5.48
C SER A 93 -16.00 2.33 6.68
N VAL A 94 -15.33 2.58 7.79
CA VAL A 94 -15.57 1.92 9.07
C VAL A 94 -15.59 2.95 10.18
N ALA A 95 -16.45 2.78 11.20
CA ALA A 95 -16.39 3.64 12.37
C ALA A 95 -15.24 3.24 13.29
N GLY A 96 -14.70 4.22 14.01
CA GLY A 96 -13.61 4.05 14.97
C GLY A 96 -13.63 5.12 16.05
N LEU A 97 -12.56 5.16 16.83
CA LEU A 97 -12.35 6.13 17.91
C LEU A 97 -11.12 7.02 17.61
N TYR A 98 -11.05 8.20 18.23
CA TYR A 98 -9.84 9.03 18.22
C TYR A 98 -8.64 8.25 18.76
N ASN A 99 -8.83 7.59 19.90
CA ASN A 99 -7.81 6.79 20.55
C ASN A 99 -8.43 5.63 21.32
N TRP A 100 -8.18 4.41 20.85
CA TRP A 100 -8.60 3.18 21.53
C TRP A 100 -7.88 2.92 22.87
N ASN A 101 -6.71 3.54 23.09
CA ASN A 101 -5.90 3.32 24.29
C ASN A 101 -6.29 4.24 25.46
N ASP A 102 -7.11 5.27 25.21
CA ASP A 102 -7.51 6.24 26.22
C ASP A 102 -8.94 5.96 26.71
N ALA A 103 -9.05 4.92 27.54
CA ALA A 103 -10.32 4.46 28.10
C ALA A 103 -10.95 5.49 29.07
N SER A 104 -10.17 6.43 29.59
CA SER A 104 -10.64 7.51 30.46
C SER A 104 -11.28 8.68 29.72
N ASN A 105 -11.11 8.75 28.40
CA ASN A 105 -11.57 9.88 27.61
C ASN A 105 -13.06 9.75 27.27
N THR A 106 -13.83 10.72 27.76
CA THR A 106 -15.29 10.82 27.58
C THR A 106 -15.72 11.08 26.14
N ASP A 107 -14.78 11.48 25.27
CA ASP A 107 -15.04 11.61 23.84
C ASP A 107 -15.01 10.25 23.15
N ASN A 108 -14.19 9.30 23.65
CA ASN A 108 -14.04 7.96 23.08
C ASN A 108 -15.04 6.97 23.67
N PHE A 109 -15.26 7.05 24.97
CA PHE A 109 -16.12 6.12 25.70
C PHE A 109 -17.17 6.87 26.50
N ASP A 110 -18.38 6.33 26.52
CA ASP A 110 -19.43 6.84 27.37
C ASP A 110 -19.11 6.53 28.85
N PRO A 111 -19.09 7.54 29.74
CA PRO A 111 -18.66 7.36 31.13
C PRO A 111 -19.63 6.52 31.98
N GLY A 112 -20.91 6.42 31.59
CA GLY A 112 -21.90 5.64 32.32
C GLY A 112 -21.93 4.17 31.90
N THR A 113 -21.76 3.90 30.60
CA THR A 113 -21.91 2.57 30.01
C THR A 113 -20.60 1.90 29.58
N GLY A 114 -19.51 2.66 29.47
CA GLY A 114 -18.23 2.20 28.92
C GLY A 114 -18.25 1.93 27.42
N GLN A 115 -19.33 2.28 26.72
CA GLN A 115 -19.49 1.98 25.30
C GLN A 115 -18.70 2.93 24.42
N PRO A 116 -18.14 2.45 23.29
CA PRO A 116 -17.47 3.31 22.32
C PRO A 116 -18.46 4.30 21.68
N ARG A 117 -18.02 5.55 21.53
CA ARG A 117 -18.82 6.64 20.93
C ARG A 117 -18.68 6.79 19.42
N TRP A 118 -17.84 5.98 18.77
CA TRP A 118 -17.71 5.94 17.30
C TRP A 118 -17.50 7.34 16.68
N ASN A 119 -16.64 8.13 17.31
CA ASN A 119 -16.44 9.56 17.02
C ASN A 119 -15.63 9.86 15.74
N ARG A 120 -15.37 8.84 14.92
CA ARG A 120 -14.54 8.96 13.71
C ARG A 120 -14.94 7.92 12.68
N TYR A 121 -14.86 8.29 11.41
CA TYR A 121 -14.84 7.34 10.30
C TYR A 121 -13.43 7.21 9.72
N ILE A 122 -13.07 5.98 9.38
CA ILE A 122 -11.83 5.66 8.69
C ILE A 122 -12.20 5.16 7.31
N VAL A 123 -11.79 5.89 6.29
CA VAL A 123 -12.07 5.57 4.89
C VAL A 123 -10.80 5.03 4.24
N TYR A 124 -10.91 3.87 3.60
CA TYR A 124 -9.86 3.35 2.73
C TYR A 124 -10.36 3.35 1.30
N TYR A 125 -9.59 3.88 0.37
CA TYR A 125 -9.96 3.87 -1.03
C TYR A 125 -8.75 3.88 -1.95
N ALA A 126 -8.91 3.29 -3.14
CA ALA A 126 -7.91 3.32 -4.19
C ALA A 126 -8.28 4.33 -5.29
N THR A 127 -7.30 5.02 -5.85
CA THR A 127 -7.52 5.99 -6.95
C THR A 127 -7.86 5.30 -8.27
N ARG A 128 -8.72 5.93 -9.06
CA ARG A 128 -9.37 5.29 -10.21
C ARG A 128 -8.79 5.71 -11.55
N ASN A 129 -8.25 6.93 -11.65
CA ASN A 129 -7.81 7.58 -12.89
C ASN A 129 -6.40 7.21 -13.33
N GLU A 130 -5.67 6.40 -12.57
CA GLU A 130 -4.27 6.07 -12.83
C GLU A 130 -4.06 4.56 -12.94
N GLU A 131 -3.20 4.16 -13.88
CA GLU A 131 -2.86 2.75 -14.09
C GLU A 131 -2.18 2.15 -12.85
N GLY A 132 -1.23 2.89 -12.26
CA GLY A 132 -0.55 2.56 -11.00
C GLY A 132 -1.23 3.22 -9.81
N GLY A 133 -2.49 2.87 -9.55
CA GLY A 133 -3.33 3.52 -8.55
C GLY A 133 -2.68 3.67 -7.17
N HIS A 134 -3.19 4.60 -6.38
CA HIS A 134 -2.73 4.89 -5.03
C HIS A 134 -3.79 4.46 -4.02
N LEU A 135 -3.35 3.88 -2.90
CA LEU A 135 -4.26 3.58 -1.80
C LEU A 135 -4.10 4.65 -0.72
N TYR A 136 -5.23 5.25 -0.32
CA TYR A 136 -5.28 6.23 0.74
C TYR A 136 -6.10 5.72 1.93
N LYS A 137 -5.69 6.18 3.11
CA LYS A 137 -6.48 6.14 4.34
C LYS A 137 -6.85 7.57 4.72
N LEU A 138 -8.14 7.84 4.82
CA LEU A 138 -8.70 9.10 5.27
C LEU A 138 -9.34 8.95 6.64
N VAL A 139 -9.29 10.04 7.40
CA VAL A 139 -9.90 10.14 8.72
C VAL A 139 -10.92 11.26 8.67
N LEU A 140 -12.20 10.90 8.86
CA LEU A 140 -13.32 11.84 8.90
C LEU A 140 -13.79 11.98 10.35
N GLU A 141 -13.94 13.21 10.82
CA GLU A 141 -14.26 13.52 12.21
C GLU A 141 -15.61 14.24 12.26
N PRO A 142 -16.72 13.50 12.44
CA PRO A 142 -18.06 14.09 12.49
C PRO A 142 -18.23 15.03 13.69
N ALA A 143 -18.77 16.21 13.42
CA ALA A 143 -19.14 17.21 14.41
C ALA A 143 -20.64 17.57 14.27
N PRO A 144 -21.51 17.17 15.22
CA PRO A 144 -21.21 16.43 16.44
C PRO A 144 -20.89 14.94 16.17
N PRO A 145 -20.18 14.26 17.10
CA PRO A 145 -19.97 12.82 17.02
C PRO A 145 -21.31 12.04 17.01
N PRO A 146 -21.39 10.93 16.26
CA PRO A 146 -22.54 10.02 16.31
C PRO A 146 -22.79 9.52 17.74
N VAL A 147 -24.05 9.42 18.13
CA VAL A 147 -24.44 8.89 19.46
C VAL A 147 -24.53 7.36 19.44
N ALA A 148 -24.47 6.75 18.25
CA ALA A 148 -24.59 5.32 18.02
C ALA A 148 -23.64 4.88 16.90
N PRO A 149 -23.34 3.57 16.75
CA PRO A 149 -22.65 3.03 15.60
C PRO A 149 -23.51 3.19 14.34
N VAL A 150 -23.40 4.35 13.70
CA VAL A 150 -24.06 4.68 12.44
C VAL A 150 -23.05 4.52 11.30
N PRO A 151 -23.40 3.90 10.17
CA PRO A 151 -22.52 3.85 9.00
C PRO A 151 -22.40 5.23 8.35
N LEU A 152 -21.22 5.52 7.78
CA LEU A 152 -21.05 6.68 6.91
C LEU A 152 -21.98 6.51 5.69
N PRO A 153 -22.86 7.47 5.37
CA PRO A 153 -23.72 7.37 4.20
C PRO A 153 -22.91 7.11 2.92
N LEU A 154 -23.45 6.29 2.01
CA LEU A 154 -22.75 5.95 0.76
C LEU A 154 -22.39 7.19 -0.07
N THR A 155 -23.26 8.20 -0.08
CA THR A 155 -23.01 9.49 -0.75
C THR A 155 -21.84 10.24 -0.13
N GLU A 156 -21.69 10.21 1.20
CA GLU A 156 -20.56 10.83 1.87
C GLU A 156 -19.25 10.06 1.64
N LEU A 157 -19.32 8.72 1.55
CA LEU A 157 -18.18 7.90 1.15
C LEU A 157 -17.73 8.24 -0.28
N GLN A 158 -18.68 8.41 -1.20
CA GLN A 158 -18.43 8.82 -2.58
C GLN A 158 -17.75 10.19 -2.64
N ASP A 159 -18.27 11.17 -1.91
CA ASP A 159 -17.75 12.53 -1.88
C ASP A 159 -16.37 12.64 -1.21
N ASN A 160 -16.01 11.67 -0.35
CA ASN A 160 -14.76 11.61 0.39
C ASN A 160 -13.80 10.51 -0.09
N SER A 161 -13.95 10.08 -1.34
CA SER A 161 -13.06 9.09 -1.97
C SER A 161 -12.58 9.53 -3.35
N LYS A 162 -12.38 10.85 -3.52
CA LYS A 162 -11.84 11.46 -4.75
C LYS A 162 -10.38 11.08 -4.95
N ASP A 163 -9.98 10.98 -6.22
CA ASP A 163 -8.64 10.55 -6.59
C ASP A 163 -7.53 11.48 -6.07
N ASP A 164 -7.78 12.79 -6.09
CA ASP A 164 -6.96 13.74 -5.34
C ASP A 164 -7.47 13.84 -3.89
N PRO A 165 -6.71 13.33 -2.91
CA PRO A 165 -7.14 13.32 -1.52
C PRO A 165 -7.34 14.72 -0.94
N SER A 166 -6.68 15.75 -1.50
CA SER A 166 -6.80 17.14 -1.05
C SER A 166 -8.13 17.81 -1.42
N LEU A 167 -8.87 17.21 -2.37
CA LEU A 167 -10.19 17.68 -2.82
C LEU A 167 -11.35 17.07 -2.02
N ASN A 168 -11.07 16.12 -1.14
CA ASN A 168 -12.08 15.59 -0.23
C ASN A 168 -12.41 16.67 0.81
N ILE A 169 -13.70 16.90 1.03
CA ILE A 169 -14.19 17.88 1.99
C ILE A 169 -15.27 17.19 2.80
N PHE A 170 -15.08 17.19 4.12
CA PHE A 170 -16.03 16.63 5.06
C PHE A 170 -16.46 17.70 6.04
N GLN A 171 -17.76 18.01 6.07
CA GLN A 171 -18.35 19.03 6.96
C GLN A 171 -17.61 20.39 6.91
N GLY A 172 -17.16 20.80 5.72
CA GLY A 172 -16.48 22.08 5.49
C GLY A 172 -14.98 22.09 5.78
N GLY A 173 -14.39 20.98 6.22
CA GLY A 173 -12.95 20.83 6.45
C GLY A 173 -12.29 19.80 5.54
N ASN A 174 -10.97 19.90 5.40
CA ASN A 174 -10.17 18.90 4.69
C ASN A 174 -9.80 17.76 5.65
N PRO A 175 -10.24 16.52 5.40
CA PRO A 175 -9.91 15.40 6.25
C PRO A 175 -8.41 15.07 6.19
N ALA A 176 -7.87 14.56 7.30
CA ALA A 176 -6.50 14.07 7.32
C ALA A 176 -6.40 12.80 6.45
N PHE A 177 -5.33 12.70 5.67
CA PHE A 177 -5.08 11.55 4.81
C PHE A 177 -3.65 11.06 4.86
N VAL A 178 -3.45 9.77 4.62
CA VAL A 178 -2.15 9.12 4.48
C VAL A 178 -2.17 8.22 3.26
N GLN A 179 -1.14 8.32 2.43
CA GLN A 179 -0.92 7.36 1.35
C GLN A 179 -0.31 6.07 1.92
N LEU A 180 -1.00 4.95 1.73
CA LEU A 180 -0.58 3.66 2.27
C LEU A 180 0.20 2.81 1.27
N ALA A 181 -0.09 2.91 -0.02
CA ALA A 181 0.59 2.16 -1.06
C ALA A 181 0.57 2.91 -2.39
N ARG A 182 1.54 2.57 -3.24
CA ARG A 182 1.61 2.94 -4.66
C ARG A 182 1.34 1.72 -5.52
N ASN A 183 1.07 1.94 -6.80
CA ASN A 183 1.02 0.88 -7.79
C ASN A 183 -0.03 -0.20 -7.46
N VAL A 184 -1.16 0.23 -6.90
CA VAL A 184 -2.32 -0.61 -6.62
C VAL A 184 -2.92 -1.01 -7.96
N GLN A 185 -2.88 -2.29 -8.29
CA GLN A 185 -3.54 -2.86 -9.45
C GLN A 185 -4.96 -3.30 -9.15
N GLU A 186 -5.27 -3.78 -7.94
CA GLU A 186 -6.64 -4.10 -7.51
C GLU A 186 -6.79 -3.81 -6.02
N PHE A 187 -7.93 -3.25 -5.65
CA PHE A 187 -8.37 -3.13 -4.27
C PHE A 187 -9.87 -3.37 -4.24
N SER A 188 -10.27 -4.50 -3.68
CA SER A 188 -11.67 -4.91 -3.69
C SER A 188 -12.11 -5.58 -2.40
N PHE A 189 -13.41 -5.46 -2.14
CA PHE A 189 -14.05 -6.02 -0.97
C PHE A 189 -15.22 -6.93 -1.34
N GLU A 190 -15.38 -7.98 -0.55
CA GLU A 190 -16.57 -8.83 -0.56
C GLU A 190 -17.04 -9.05 0.88
N ASN A 191 -18.33 -8.84 1.14
CA ASN A 191 -18.93 -9.24 2.43
C ASN A 191 -19.53 -10.65 2.29
N LYS A 192 -18.94 -11.60 3.00
CA LYS A 192 -19.41 -12.99 3.08
C LYS A 192 -19.89 -13.26 4.50
N SER A 193 -21.20 -13.11 4.73
CA SER A 193 -21.85 -13.44 6.00
C SER A 193 -21.22 -12.75 7.21
N GLY A 194 -20.97 -11.44 7.12
CA GLY A 194 -20.37 -10.64 8.19
C GLY A 194 -18.84 -10.75 8.27
N THR A 195 -18.22 -11.47 7.35
CA THR A 195 -16.77 -11.47 7.16
C THR A 195 -16.42 -10.64 5.93
N ILE A 196 -15.60 -9.62 6.12
CA ILE A 196 -15.09 -8.78 5.03
C ILE A 196 -13.84 -9.44 4.45
N VAL A 197 -13.95 -9.92 3.22
CA VAL A 197 -12.80 -10.39 2.44
C VAL A 197 -12.22 -9.22 1.69
N VAL A 198 -10.94 -8.96 1.90
CA VAL A 198 -10.18 -7.90 1.26
C VAL A 198 -9.21 -8.52 0.28
N HIS A 199 -9.24 -8.04 -0.96
CA HIS A 199 -8.30 -8.37 -2.01
C HIS A 199 -7.46 -7.13 -2.32
N LEU A 200 -6.14 -7.27 -2.24
CA LEU A 200 -5.18 -6.23 -2.60
C LEU A 200 -4.15 -6.81 -3.56
N THR A 201 -4.06 -6.23 -4.75
CA THR A 201 -3.04 -6.55 -5.74
C THR A 201 -2.20 -5.31 -5.99
N LEU A 202 -0.90 -5.41 -5.76
CA LEU A 202 0.10 -4.39 -6.08
C LEU A 202 0.91 -4.84 -7.29
N ARG A 203 1.22 -3.92 -8.20
CA ARG A 203 1.93 -4.22 -9.44
C ARG A 203 2.97 -3.18 -9.81
N GLU A 204 4.23 -3.56 -9.78
CA GLU A 204 5.33 -2.72 -10.21
C GLU A 204 5.75 -3.08 -11.64
N ARG A 205 5.82 -2.08 -12.53
CA ARG A 205 6.47 -2.25 -13.84
C ARG A 205 7.95 -1.94 -13.70
N ARG A 206 8.81 -2.84 -14.20
CA ARG A 206 10.24 -2.56 -14.31
C ARG A 206 10.47 -1.44 -15.33
N GLY A 207 11.33 -0.49 -14.98
CA GLY A 207 11.83 0.49 -15.95
C GLY A 207 12.45 -0.20 -17.18
N ALA A 208 12.29 0.43 -18.34
CA ALA A 208 12.81 -0.10 -19.60
C ALA A 208 14.32 -0.33 -19.50
N ARG A 209 14.77 -1.53 -19.89
CA ARG A 209 16.20 -1.85 -19.97
C ARG A 209 16.80 -1.05 -21.14
N PRO A 210 17.92 -0.33 -20.97
CA PRO A 210 18.53 0.44 -22.05
C PRO A 210 18.94 -0.39 -23.28
N ASN A 211 19.10 -1.72 -23.16
CA ASN A 211 19.68 -2.58 -24.18
C ASN A 211 19.01 -3.97 -24.34
N SER A 212 17.73 -4.14 -23.98
CA SER A 212 17.05 -5.44 -24.24
C SER A 212 15.74 -5.29 -24.98
N ALA A 213 15.63 -5.94 -26.13
CA ALA A 213 14.39 -6.17 -26.88
C ALA A 213 13.42 -7.14 -26.17
N SER A 214 13.76 -7.62 -24.97
CA SER A 214 12.91 -8.47 -24.13
C SER A 214 12.20 -7.60 -23.09
N GLY A 215 10.86 -7.66 -23.10
CA GLY A 215 9.94 -6.70 -22.48
C GLY A 215 10.15 -6.34 -21.02
N SER A 216 9.53 -5.25 -20.59
CA SER A 216 9.52 -4.81 -19.20
C SER A 216 8.96 -5.93 -18.31
N GLY A 217 9.77 -6.46 -17.39
CA GLY A 217 9.25 -7.41 -16.42
C GLY A 217 8.22 -6.72 -15.53
N VAL A 218 7.15 -7.42 -15.19
CA VAL A 218 6.12 -6.96 -14.26
C VAL A 218 6.25 -7.79 -12.99
N GLU A 219 6.23 -7.13 -11.84
CA GLU A 219 6.14 -7.81 -10.55
C GLU A 219 4.77 -7.56 -9.96
N VAL A 220 4.09 -8.64 -9.61
CA VAL A 220 2.76 -8.62 -9.00
C VAL A 220 2.86 -9.23 -7.62
N PHE A 221 2.27 -8.57 -6.64
CA PHE A 221 2.12 -9.07 -5.28
C PHE A 221 0.66 -9.00 -4.88
N GLU A 222 0.11 -10.15 -4.50
CA GLU A 222 -1.30 -10.30 -4.17
C GLU A 222 -1.44 -10.72 -2.70
N LEU A 223 -2.37 -10.07 -2.01
CA LEU A 223 -2.75 -10.37 -0.64
C LEU A 223 -4.26 -10.51 -0.57
N VAL A 224 -4.70 -11.59 0.06
CA VAL A 224 -6.11 -11.82 0.38
C VAL A 224 -6.21 -12.08 1.87
N THR A 225 -7.14 -11.38 2.53
CA THR A 225 -7.42 -11.60 3.94
C THR A 225 -8.91 -11.54 4.20
N ALA A 226 -9.36 -12.26 5.23
CA ALA A 226 -10.74 -12.27 5.68
C ALA A 226 -10.77 -11.78 7.12
N VAL A 227 -11.58 -10.74 7.37
CA VAL A 227 -11.68 -10.10 8.68
C VAL A 227 -13.13 -10.07 9.12
N ARG A 228 -13.38 -10.58 10.31
CA ARG A 228 -14.67 -10.43 10.98
C ARG A 228 -14.58 -9.30 12.00
N PRO A 229 -15.46 -8.29 11.96
CA PRO A 229 -15.54 -7.28 13.02
C PRO A 229 -15.82 -7.93 14.37
N GLU A 230 -15.06 -7.53 15.40
CA GLU A 230 -15.17 -8.11 16.74
C GLU A 230 -16.15 -7.30 17.62
N ASN A 231 -16.32 -6.01 17.33
CA ASN A 231 -17.15 -5.11 18.13
C ASN A 231 -18.60 -5.07 17.63
N THR A 232 -19.36 -6.12 17.86
CA THR A 232 -20.73 -6.29 17.32
C THR A 232 -21.83 -5.63 18.17
N TYR A 233 -21.50 -4.67 19.04
CA TYR A 233 -22.46 -4.01 19.91
C TYR A 233 -23.02 -2.70 19.30
N PRO A 234 -24.34 -2.44 19.38
CA PRO A 234 -25.39 -3.31 19.91
C PRO A 234 -25.65 -4.47 18.95
N SER A 235 -25.88 -5.68 19.48
CA SER A 235 -26.23 -6.83 18.65
C SER A 235 -27.54 -6.51 17.94
N THR A 236 -27.49 -6.28 16.63
CA THR A 236 -28.67 -6.23 15.79
C THR A 236 -29.27 -7.63 15.73
N LYS A 237 -30.05 -7.99 16.76
CA LYS A 237 -31.07 -9.01 16.61
C LYS A 237 -32.16 -8.37 15.76
N PHE A 238 -32.13 -8.66 14.46
CA PHE A 238 -33.33 -8.62 13.63
C PHE A 238 -34.16 -9.87 13.93
#